data_AF-A0A662FTA9-F1
#
_entry.id   AF-A0A662FTA9-F1
#
_cell.length_a   1.000
_cell.length_b   1.000
_cell.length_c   1.000
_cell.angle_alpha   90.00
_cell.angle_beta   90.00
_cell.angle_gamma   90.00
#
_symmetry.space_group_name_H-M   'P 1'
#
loop_
_entity.id
_entity.type
_entity.pdbx_description
1 polymer ?
#
loop_
_entity_poly.entity_id
_entity_poly.type
_entity_poly.pdbx_seq_one_letter_code
_entity_poly.pdbx_strand_id
1 'polypeptide(L)'
;MDSQKIVEEFRVDYKSLLDAPPEKFEEIARQIRPKLMPKPGVDFNVYLTETPELKEGEELVTWTLSLCPYCRSLLKAVVFKRDGKVWIRKRCPEHGEIEEVYWGNAELYERFREWQYDGRGISNPHLDIVFPCPFNCGLCSRHKSHPGLVNLVATNRCDLSCWYCFFYARKAGYVYEPTLNHIRYMLRQVRKLKPYPAIALQITGGEPLLRDDIVEIVKIAKEEGFTHVQVNTTGIKLAYEPELAVKLREAGTNVLYMSFDGVSPYTNP
;
A
#
# COMPACT_ATOMS: atom_id res chain seq x y z
N MET A 1 -17.42 32.90 8.64
CA MET A 1 -17.90 32.61 7.27
C MET A 1 -17.89 31.12 7.10
N ASP A 2 -19.07 30.54 6.86
CA ASP A 2 -19.39 29.11 6.91
C ASP A 2 -18.32 28.18 6.32
N SER A 3 -17.77 27.32 7.18
CA SER A 3 -16.96 26.15 6.82
C SER A 3 -17.80 24.97 6.28
N GLN A 4 -19.04 25.22 5.87
CA GLN A 4 -19.97 24.21 5.33
C GLN A 4 -20.16 24.27 3.82
N LYS A 5 -19.32 25.00 3.07
CA LYS A 5 -19.37 24.98 1.61
C LYS A 5 -18.39 23.97 0.99
N ILE A 6 -19.01 22.92 0.44
CA ILE A 6 -18.61 22.13 -0.74
C ILE A 6 -17.65 20.95 -0.48
N VAL A 7 -18.26 19.78 -0.30
CA VAL A 7 -17.97 18.62 -1.16
C VAL A 7 -19.33 18.01 -1.49
N GLU A 8 -19.85 18.20 -2.71
CA GLU A 8 -20.82 17.24 -3.21
C GLU A 8 -20.13 15.88 -3.17
N GLU A 9 -20.52 15.06 -2.21
CA GLU A 9 -20.00 13.72 -2.03
C GLU A 9 -20.31 12.97 -3.33
N PHE A 10 -19.30 12.79 -4.18
CA PHE A 10 -19.45 12.00 -5.38
C PHE A 10 -19.74 10.57 -4.93
N ARG A 11 -21.00 10.15 -5.04
CA ARG A 11 -21.44 8.82 -4.65
C ARG A 11 -21.33 7.90 -5.85
N VAL A 12 -20.46 6.90 -5.73
CA VAL A 12 -20.44 5.79 -6.66
C VAL A 12 -21.64 4.90 -6.35
N ASP A 13 -22.53 4.74 -7.31
CA ASP A 13 -23.57 3.71 -7.20
C ASP A 13 -22.94 2.34 -7.44
N TYR A 14 -22.42 1.74 -6.36
CA TYR A 14 -21.82 0.41 -6.39
C TYR A 14 -22.80 -0.68 -6.87
N LYS A 15 -24.13 -0.50 -6.72
CA LYS A 15 -25.11 -1.47 -7.22
C LYS A 15 -25.10 -1.51 -8.75
N SER A 16 -24.95 -0.35 -9.40
CA SER A 16 -24.81 -0.26 -10.87
C SER A 16 -23.49 -0.85 -11.41
N LEU A 17 -22.58 -1.25 -10.53
CA LEU A 17 -21.26 -1.80 -10.87
C LEU A 17 -21.13 -3.29 -10.64
N LEU A 18 -22.15 -3.97 -10.11
CA LEU A 18 -22.10 -5.40 -9.82
C LEU A 18 -21.75 -6.20 -11.09
N ASP A 19 -22.44 -5.90 -12.18
CA ASP A 19 -22.26 -6.56 -13.49
C ASP A 19 -21.52 -5.66 -14.50
N ALA A 20 -20.91 -4.57 -14.04
CA ALA A 20 -20.21 -3.65 -14.93
C ALA A 20 -19.02 -4.36 -15.61
N PRO A 21 -18.80 -4.11 -16.91
CA PRO A 21 -17.63 -4.64 -17.60
C PRO A 21 -16.35 -3.91 -17.14
N PRO A 22 -15.17 -4.56 -17.23
CA PRO A 22 -13.87 -3.98 -16.86
C PRO A 22 -13.62 -2.55 -17.34
N GLU A 23 -14.09 -2.22 -18.54
CA GLU A 23 -13.87 -0.93 -19.21
C GLU A 23 -14.57 0.23 -18.48
N LYS A 24 -15.74 -0.02 -17.87
CA LYS A 24 -16.50 0.99 -17.13
C LYS A 24 -15.75 1.46 -15.87
N PHE A 25 -14.93 0.60 -15.26
CA PHE A 25 -14.15 0.97 -14.09
C PHE A 25 -13.04 1.99 -14.40
N GLU A 26 -12.48 1.97 -15.61
CA GLU A 26 -11.49 2.97 -16.04
C GLU A 26 -12.12 4.37 -16.12
N GLU A 27 -13.29 4.47 -16.74
CA GLU A 27 -14.04 5.73 -16.85
C GLU A 27 -14.35 6.31 -15.47
N ILE A 28 -14.88 5.48 -14.57
CA ILE A 28 -15.19 5.85 -13.19
C ILE A 28 -13.91 6.26 -12.44
N ALA A 29 -12.83 5.50 -12.57
CA ALA A 29 -11.58 5.79 -11.90
C ALA A 29 -11.01 7.15 -12.33
N ARG A 30 -11.11 7.54 -13.61
CA ARG A 30 -10.67 8.86 -14.08
C ARG A 30 -11.44 10.01 -13.44
N GLN A 31 -12.74 9.84 -13.20
CA GLN A 31 -13.58 10.86 -12.58
C GLN A 31 -13.34 10.97 -11.06
N ILE A 32 -13.05 9.84 -10.40
CA ILE A 32 -12.93 9.75 -8.94
C ILE A 32 -11.53 10.06 -8.45
N ARG A 33 -10.48 9.57 -9.12
CA ARG A 33 -9.09 9.66 -8.63
C ARG A 33 -8.71 11.08 -8.21
N PRO A 34 -8.97 12.15 -8.99
CA PRO A 34 -8.62 13.52 -8.57
C PRO A 34 -9.37 13.98 -7.32
N LYS A 35 -10.59 13.49 -7.10
CA LYS A 35 -11.44 13.87 -5.96
C LYS A 35 -11.01 13.16 -4.66
N LEU A 36 -10.38 12.00 -4.78
CA LEU A 36 -9.83 11.24 -3.65
C LEU A 36 -8.39 11.64 -3.27
N MET A 37 -7.74 12.48 -4.07
CA MET A 37 -6.39 12.96 -3.73
C MET A 37 -6.44 13.84 -2.49
N PRO A 38 -5.42 13.77 -1.60
CA PRO A 38 -5.26 14.71 -0.52
C PRO A 38 -5.27 16.16 -1.03
N LYS A 39 -5.98 17.03 -0.34
CA LYS A 39 -6.19 18.43 -0.67
C LYS A 39 -5.16 19.31 0.07
N PRO A 40 -4.31 20.07 -0.64
CA PRO A 40 -3.40 21.03 0.01
C PRO A 40 -4.17 22.06 0.84
N GLY A 41 -3.65 22.40 2.02
CA GLY A 41 -4.29 23.35 2.94
C GLY A 41 -5.46 22.78 3.74
N VAL A 42 -5.89 21.55 3.45
CA VAL A 42 -6.96 20.84 4.18
C VAL A 42 -6.41 19.56 4.80
N ASP A 43 -5.88 18.66 3.96
CA ASP A 43 -5.35 17.36 4.40
C ASP A 43 -3.87 17.42 4.78
N PHE A 44 -3.12 18.38 4.21
CA PHE A 44 -1.70 18.58 4.47
C PHE A 44 -1.23 19.99 4.11
N ASN A 45 -0.15 20.44 4.75
CA ASN A 45 0.58 21.65 4.36
C ASN A 45 1.97 21.30 3.84
N VAL A 46 2.61 22.26 3.16
CA VAL A 46 3.96 22.13 2.61
C VAL A 46 4.83 23.25 3.18
N TYR A 47 5.76 22.89 4.06
CA TYR A 47 6.69 23.81 4.72
C TYR A 47 8.12 23.51 4.28
N LEU A 48 8.51 24.06 3.12
CA LEU A 48 9.85 23.88 2.55
C LEU A 48 10.77 25.08 2.77
N THR A 49 10.29 26.14 3.43
CA THR A 49 11.07 27.34 3.76
C THR A 49 12.01 27.07 4.93
N GLU A 50 11.52 26.40 5.97
CA GLU A 50 12.30 25.98 7.14
C GLU A 50 13.31 24.90 6.74
N THR A 51 14.59 25.12 7.01
CA THR A 51 15.64 24.14 6.78
C THR A 51 16.27 23.79 8.13
N PRO A 52 16.19 22.53 8.59
CA PRO A 52 16.79 22.15 9.87
C PRO A 52 18.30 22.29 9.79
N GLU A 53 18.95 22.77 10.86
CA GLU A 53 20.40 22.97 10.86
C GLU A 53 21.14 21.68 11.26
N LEU A 54 22.38 21.54 10.79
CA LEU A 54 23.34 20.55 11.30
C LEU A 54 24.07 21.17 12.51
N LYS A 55 24.13 20.45 13.63
CA LYS A 55 24.74 20.94 14.87
C LYS A 55 26.20 20.46 14.98
N GLU A 56 26.95 21.07 15.91
CA GLU A 56 28.33 20.67 16.18
C GLU A 56 28.41 19.20 16.62
N GLY A 57 29.39 18.45 16.09
CA GLY A 57 29.54 17.02 16.35
C GLY A 57 28.67 16.10 15.49
N GLU A 58 27.91 16.64 14.53
CA GLU A 58 27.07 15.87 13.61
C GLU A 58 27.70 15.74 12.23
N GLU A 59 27.76 14.52 11.70
CA GLU A 59 28.25 14.25 10.35
C GLU A 59 27.07 14.20 9.38
N LEU A 60 27.03 15.09 8.38
CA LEU A 60 25.97 15.11 7.37
C LEU A 60 25.96 13.82 6.55
N VAL A 61 24.79 13.20 6.42
CA VAL A 61 24.55 12.08 5.49
C VAL A 61 23.87 12.60 4.23
N THR A 62 22.71 13.24 4.36
CA THR A 62 21.95 13.78 3.21
C THR A 62 20.86 14.76 3.66
N TRP A 63 20.32 15.50 2.71
CA TRP A 63 19.09 16.28 2.85
C TRP A 63 17.94 15.56 2.16
N THR A 64 16.77 15.53 2.80
CA THR A 64 15.59 14.84 2.28
C THR A 64 14.31 15.58 2.62
N LEU A 65 13.18 15.05 2.18
CA LEU A 65 11.86 15.47 2.62
C LEU A 65 11.30 14.42 3.59
N SER A 66 10.53 14.87 4.58
CA SER A 66 9.88 14.01 5.56
C SER A 66 8.53 14.59 5.96
N LEU A 67 7.71 13.79 6.65
CA LEU A 67 6.45 14.25 7.23
C LEU A 67 6.62 14.67 8.68
N CYS A 68 5.84 15.67 9.09
CA CYS A 68 5.52 15.91 10.50
C CYS A 68 4.70 14.72 11.04
N PRO A 69 5.09 14.08 12.16
CA PRO A 69 4.33 12.97 12.75
C PRO A 69 2.96 13.41 13.31
N TYR A 70 2.75 14.71 13.54
CA TYR A 70 1.51 15.23 14.13
C TYR A 70 0.52 15.71 13.07
N CYS A 71 0.87 16.70 12.26
CA CYS A 71 -0.03 17.26 11.24
C CYS A 71 0.17 16.68 9.84
N ARG A 72 1.11 15.74 9.65
CA ARG A 72 1.43 15.12 8.34
C ARG A 72 1.88 16.10 7.26
N SER A 73 2.25 17.33 7.62
CA SER A 73 2.78 18.32 6.66
C SER A 73 4.15 17.89 6.11
N LEU A 74 4.44 18.28 4.86
CA LEU A 74 5.72 18.03 4.21
C LEU A 74 6.78 19.02 4.70
N LEU A 75 7.91 18.50 5.16
CA LEU A 75 9.01 19.27 5.73
C LEU A 75 10.33 18.93 5.01
N LYS A 76 11.27 19.88 5.01
CA LYS A 76 12.69 19.53 4.80
C LYS A 76 13.23 18.81 6.03
N ALA A 77 14.13 17.86 5.78
CA ALA A 77 14.80 17.09 6.81
C ALA A 77 16.30 16.95 6.50
N VAL A 78 17.11 16.92 7.55
CA VAL A 78 18.53 16.57 7.49
C VAL A 78 18.72 15.19 8.11
N VAL A 79 19.47 14.34 7.43
CA VAL A 79 19.91 13.03 7.93
C VAL A 79 21.39 13.13 8.26
N PHE A 80 21.77 12.71 9.45
CA PHE A 80 23.14 12.87 9.97
C PHE A 80 23.52 11.72 10.89
N LYS A 81 24.83 11.51 11.12
CA LYS A 81 25.33 10.56 12.11
C LYS A 81 25.66 11.27 13.41
N ARG A 82 25.31 10.62 14.53
CA ARG A 82 25.67 11.04 15.89
C ARG A 82 25.61 9.83 16.82
N ASP A 83 26.62 9.66 17.68
CA ASP A 83 26.71 8.58 18.67
C ASP A 83 26.55 7.16 18.08
N GLY A 84 27.18 6.91 16.93
CA GLY A 84 27.13 5.60 16.26
C GLY A 84 25.79 5.25 15.61
N LYS A 85 24.84 6.19 15.55
CA LYS A 85 23.51 6.03 14.92
C LYS A 85 23.32 7.03 13.79
N VAL A 86 22.32 6.78 12.94
CA VAL A 86 21.82 7.73 11.96
C VAL A 86 20.52 8.34 12.49
N TRP A 87 20.45 9.65 12.47
CA TRP A 87 19.34 10.46 12.94
C TRP A 87 18.71 11.22 11.78
N ILE A 88 17.44 11.57 11.93
CA ILE A 88 16.75 12.50 11.04
C ILE A 88 16.17 13.64 11.88
N ARG A 89 16.43 14.89 11.46
CA ARG A 89 15.86 16.10 12.07
C ARG A 89 15.03 16.87 11.07
N LYS A 90 13.88 17.38 11.52
CA LYS A 90 12.94 18.21 10.76
C LYS A 90 12.37 19.30 11.68
N ARG A 91 11.91 20.41 11.10
CA ARG A 91 11.27 21.50 11.84
C ARG A 91 9.90 21.81 11.25
N CYS A 92 8.86 21.68 12.06
CA CYS A 92 7.50 22.05 11.70
C CYS A 92 7.17 23.42 12.31
N PRO A 93 6.65 24.40 11.55
CA PRO A 93 6.21 25.68 12.09
C PRO A 93 5.19 25.58 13.23
N GLU A 94 4.39 24.51 13.23
CA GLU A 94 3.34 24.27 14.23
C GLU A 94 3.79 23.41 15.41
N HIS A 95 4.71 22.47 15.17
CA HIS A 95 5.07 21.42 16.15
C HIS A 95 6.54 21.45 16.60
N GLY A 96 7.33 22.42 16.13
CA GLY A 96 8.72 22.62 16.52
C GLY A 96 9.72 21.66 15.86
N GLU A 97 10.89 21.52 16.48
CA GLU A 97 11.94 20.59 16.07
C GLU A 97 11.57 19.16 16.46
N ILE A 98 11.77 18.23 15.53
CA ILE A 98 11.49 16.82 15.71
C ILE A 98 12.72 16.06 15.26
N GLU A 99 13.27 15.25 16.15
CA GLU A 99 14.47 14.47 15.93
C GLU A 99 14.20 13.01 16.32
N GLU A 100 14.51 12.09 15.39
CA GLU A 100 14.18 10.67 15.53
C GLU A 100 15.36 9.82 15.05
N VAL A 101 15.49 8.61 15.61
CA VAL A 101 16.46 7.63 15.11
C VAL A 101 16.00 7.14 13.74
N TYR A 102 16.81 7.39 12.71
CA TYR A 102 16.57 6.93 11.34
C TYR A 102 17.11 5.50 11.13
N TRP A 103 18.29 5.21 11.70
CA TRP A 103 18.88 3.87 11.70
C TRP A 103 19.73 3.68 12.97
N GLY A 104 19.51 2.58 13.69
CA GLY A 104 20.11 2.35 15.02
C GLY A 104 21.62 2.02 15.04
N ASN A 105 22.28 1.95 13.88
CA ASN A 105 23.68 1.61 13.71
C ASN A 105 24.21 2.25 12.41
N ALA A 106 25.14 3.20 12.54
CA ALA A 106 25.67 3.98 11.41
C ALA A 106 26.58 3.17 10.48
N GLU A 107 27.36 2.23 11.01
CA GLU A 107 28.21 1.36 10.19
C GLU A 107 27.37 0.44 9.30
N LEU A 108 26.32 -0.14 9.86
CA LEU A 108 25.37 -0.97 9.12
C LEU A 108 24.64 -0.14 8.05
N TYR A 109 24.23 1.08 8.39
CA TYR A 109 23.61 1.98 7.42
C TYR A 109 24.50 2.22 6.20
N GLU A 110 25.79 2.55 6.40
CA GLU A 110 26.72 2.76 5.27
C GLU A 110 26.92 1.49 4.45
N ARG A 111 27.06 0.33 5.12
CA ARG A 111 27.14 -0.96 4.42
C ARG A 111 25.93 -1.22 3.52
N PHE A 112 24.71 -0.93 3.96
CA PHE A 112 23.52 -1.10 3.13
C PHE A 112 23.40 -0.03 2.04
N ARG A 113 23.86 1.18 2.31
CA ARG A 113 23.83 2.30 1.36
C ARG A 113 24.68 2.00 0.11
N GLU A 114 25.76 1.24 0.24
CA GLU A 114 26.56 0.77 -0.91
C GLU A 114 25.75 -0.06 -1.92
N TRP A 115 24.69 -0.73 -1.47
CA TRP A 115 23.81 -1.56 -2.31
C TRP A 115 22.56 -0.80 -2.78
N GLN A 116 22.45 0.49 -2.48
CA GLN A 116 21.31 1.29 -2.93
C GLN A 116 21.34 1.44 -4.46
N TYR A 117 20.28 0.95 -5.10
CA TYR A 117 20.11 1.01 -6.55
C TYR A 117 18.70 1.46 -6.91
N ASP A 118 18.60 2.56 -7.68
CA ASP A 118 17.34 2.97 -8.29
C ASP A 118 17.06 2.09 -9.52
N GLY A 119 15.87 1.49 -9.58
CA GLY A 119 15.43 0.74 -10.74
C GLY A 119 15.11 1.62 -11.95
N ARG A 120 14.59 0.99 -13.02
CA ARG A 120 14.18 1.68 -14.26
C ARG A 120 12.93 2.57 -14.12
N GLY A 121 12.30 2.58 -12.94
CA GLY A 121 11.04 3.28 -12.73
C GLY A 121 9.88 2.72 -13.57
N ILE A 122 8.89 3.58 -13.80
CA ILE A 122 7.69 3.29 -14.59
C ILE A 122 7.66 4.20 -15.83
N SER A 123 7.43 3.62 -17.02
CA SER A 123 7.33 4.38 -18.27
C SER A 123 5.90 4.70 -18.71
N ASN A 124 4.89 4.12 -18.05
CA ASN A 124 3.47 4.42 -18.25
C ASN A 124 2.76 4.63 -16.89
N PRO A 125 3.00 5.79 -16.22
CA PRO A 125 2.43 6.05 -14.91
C PRO A 125 0.90 6.05 -14.95
N HIS A 126 0.27 5.66 -13.84
CA HIS A 126 -1.19 5.65 -13.70
C HIS A 126 -1.79 7.04 -13.41
N LEU A 127 -0.94 7.95 -12.96
CA LEU A 127 -1.30 9.33 -12.67
C LEU A 127 -0.12 10.26 -12.97
N ASP A 128 -0.49 11.48 -13.34
CA ASP A 128 0.45 12.59 -13.43
C ASP A 128 0.94 13.02 -12.05
N ILE A 129 2.04 13.78 -12.01
CA ILE A 129 2.53 14.38 -10.78
C ILE A 129 1.78 15.69 -10.58
N VAL A 130 0.78 15.67 -9.70
CA VAL A 130 0.01 16.86 -9.31
C VAL A 130 0.51 17.42 -7.98
N PHE A 131 0.92 16.54 -7.06
CA PHE A 131 1.44 16.92 -5.74
C PHE A 131 2.78 16.25 -5.41
N PRO A 132 3.52 16.75 -4.40
CA PRO A 132 4.68 16.04 -3.85
C PRO A 132 4.30 14.69 -3.23
N CYS A 133 5.22 13.72 -3.26
CA CYS A 133 5.09 12.49 -2.48
C CYS A 133 5.04 12.81 -0.97
N PRO A 134 4.13 12.22 -0.17
CA PRO A 134 3.20 11.12 -0.48
C PRO A 134 1.78 11.55 -0.87
N PHE A 135 1.53 12.83 -1.11
CA PHE A 135 0.19 13.36 -1.41
C PHE A 135 -0.26 13.17 -2.86
N ASN A 136 0.54 12.47 -3.66
CA ASN A 136 0.23 12.08 -5.04
C ASN A 136 0.03 10.56 -5.09
N CYS A 137 -1.07 10.10 -4.47
CA CYS A 137 -1.31 8.68 -4.21
C CYS A 137 -1.44 7.87 -5.51
N GLY A 138 -0.60 6.84 -5.67
CA GLY A 138 -0.56 5.93 -6.82
C GLY A 138 0.80 5.90 -7.54
N LEU A 139 0.92 5.08 -8.58
CA LEU A 139 2.17 4.92 -9.35
C LEU A 139 2.39 6.06 -10.37
N CYS A 140 3.03 7.15 -9.92
CA CYS A 140 3.50 8.25 -10.76
C CYS A 140 4.96 8.06 -11.22
N SER A 141 5.44 8.92 -12.14
CA SER A 141 6.80 8.85 -12.71
C SER A 141 7.96 9.09 -11.72
N ARG A 142 7.68 9.50 -10.47
CA ARG A 142 8.70 9.56 -9.40
C ARG A 142 9.07 8.18 -8.83
N HIS A 143 8.24 7.16 -9.05
CA HIS A 143 8.53 5.81 -8.55
C HIS A 143 9.71 5.20 -9.30
N LYS A 144 10.70 4.74 -8.53
CA LYS A 144 11.97 4.22 -9.05
C LYS A 144 11.94 2.73 -9.39
N SER A 145 10.90 2.03 -9.00
CA SER A 145 10.73 0.60 -9.27
C SER A 145 9.30 0.29 -9.70
N HIS A 146 9.14 -0.87 -10.34
CA HIS A 146 7.83 -1.47 -10.56
C HIS A 146 7.46 -2.39 -9.39
N PRO A 147 6.18 -2.71 -9.20
CA PRO A 147 5.77 -3.69 -8.19
C PRO A 147 6.45 -5.03 -8.44
N GLY A 148 7.14 -5.55 -7.41
CA GLY A 148 7.69 -6.91 -7.40
C GLY A 148 6.62 -7.94 -7.01
N LEU A 149 5.78 -7.59 -6.04
CA LEU A 149 4.63 -8.37 -5.57
C LEU A 149 3.43 -7.45 -5.43
N VAL A 150 2.29 -7.86 -5.98
CA VAL A 150 1.03 -7.13 -5.91
C VAL A 150 0.19 -7.73 -4.79
N ASN A 151 -0.32 -6.91 -3.88
CA ASN A 151 -1.29 -7.36 -2.88
C ASN A 151 -2.70 -7.00 -3.35
N LEU A 152 -3.51 -8.02 -3.66
CA LEU A 152 -4.93 -7.87 -3.96
C LEU A 152 -5.73 -8.15 -2.70
N VAL A 153 -6.45 -7.15 -2.21
CA VAL A 153 -7.47 -7.34 -1.19
C VAL A 153 -8.70 -7.94 -1.87
N ALA A 154 -8.98 -9.22 -1.62
CA ALA A 154 -10.17 -9.89 -2.14
C ALA A 154 -11.41 -9.56 -1.31
N THR A 155 -11.26 -9.40 0.00
CA THR A 155 -12.34 -9.01 0.91
C THR A 155 -11.73 -8.43 2.19
N ASN A 156 -12.46 -7.61 2.95
CA ASN A 156 -12.06 -7.27 4.31
C ASN A 156 -12.81 -8.07 5.40
N ARG A 157 -13.69 -9.00 5.01
CA ARG A 157 -14.34 -9.94 5.94
C ARG A 157 -13.28 -10.86 6.54
N CYS A 158 -13.42 -11.19 7.82
CA CYS A 158 -12.56 -12.13 8.54
C CYS A 158 -13.39 -12.83 9.61
N ASP A 159 -13.15 -14.11 9.82
CA ASP A 159 -13.71 -14.93 10.91
C ASP A 159 -12.92 -14.79 12.21
N LEU A 160 -11.73 -14.16 12.17
CA LEU A 160 -10.92 -13.81 13.33
C LEU A 160 -10.90 -12.30 13.63
N SER A 161 -10.49 -11.94 14.84
CA SER A 161 -10.36 -10.56 15.31
C SER A 161 -9.06 -10.32 16.11
N CYS A 162 -7.93 -10.71 15.53
CA CYS A 162 -6.61 -10.63 16.18
C CYS A 162 -6.33 -9.21 16.73
N TRP A 163 -5.79 -9.14 17.94
CA TRP A 163 -5.63 -7.88 18.69
C TRP A 163 -4.75 -6.84 17.99
N TYR A 164 -3.74 -7.30 17.24
CA TYR A 164 -2.82 -6.46 16.47
C TYR A 164 -3.34 -6.12 15.06
N CYS A 165 -4.46 -6.71 14.62
CA CYS A 165 -4.95 -6.54 13.26
C CYS A 165 -5.58 -5.14 13.06
N PHE A 166 -5.25 -4.50 11.94
CA PHE A 166 -5.79 -3.19 11.55
C PHE A 166 -6.72 -3.22 10.34
N PHE A 167 -6.92 -4.39 9.71
CA PHE A 167 -7.45 -4.48 8.35
C PHE A 167 -8.92 -4.94 8.24
N TYR A 168 -9.42 -5.71 9.21
CA TYR A 168 -10.71 -6.41 9.08
C TYR A 168 -11.96 -5.49 9.16
N ALA A 169 -13.07 -5.96 8.58
CA ALA A 169 -14.30 -5.18 8.32
C ALA A 169 -14.86 -4.42 9.53
N ARG A 170 -14.88 -5.04 10.72
CA ARG A 170 -15.38 -4.37 11.94
C ARG A 170 -14.58 -3.11 12.27
N LYS A 171 -13.27 -3.14 12.02
CA LYS A 171 -12.38 -1.99 12.23
C LYS A 171 -12.50 -0.94 11.13
N ALA A 172 -12.84 -1.37 9.90
CA ALA A 172 -13.09 -0.46 8.77
C ALA A 172 -14.46 0.22 8.82
N GLY A 173 -15.47 -0.40 9.43
CA GLY A 173 -16.85 0.12 9.50
C GLY A 173 -17.70 -0.12 8.24
N TYR A 174 -17.16 -0.82 7.24
CA TYR A 174 -17.85 -1.22 6.01
C TYR A 174 -17.28 -2.52 5.46
N VAL A 175 -18.05 -3.22 4.62
CA VAL A 175 -17.58 -4.40 3.88
C VAL A 175 -17.02 -3.96 2.54
N TYR A 176 -15.79 -4.37 2.26
CA TYR A 176 -15.14 -4.26 0.96
C TYR A 176 -15.03 -5.65 0.36
N GLU A 177 -15.67 -5.87 -0.77
CA GLU A 177 -15.62 -7.14 -1.51
C GLU A 177 -15.87 -6.85 -3.01
N PRO A 178 -14.82 -6.65 -3.83
CA PRO A 178 -14.97 -6.34 -5.25
C PRO A 178 -15.52 -7.52 -6.05
N THR A 179 -16.27 -7.24 -7.12
CA THR A 179 -16.74 -8.28 -8.05
C THR A 179 -15.58 -8.85 -8.87
N LEU A 180 -15.79 -10.03 -9.48
CA LEU A 180 -14.79 -10.67 -10.34
C LEU A 180 -14.37 -9.78 -11.52
N ASN A 181 -15.30 -9.03 -12.12
CA ASN A 181 -14.99 -8.07 -13.18
C ASN A 181 -14.10 -6.92 -12.69
N HIS A 182 -14.35 -6.42 -11.48
CA HIS A 182 -13.52 -5.38 -10.88
C HIS A 182 -12.12 -5.92 -10.55
N ILE A 183 -12.02 -7.14 -10.01
CA ILE A 183 -10.74 -7.82 -9.76
C ILE A 183 -9.96 -7.99 -11.07
N ARG A 184 -10.61 -8.48 -12.12
CA ARG A 184 -9.99 -8.62 -13.45
C ARG A 184 -9.45 -7.28 -13.94
N TYR A 185 -10.24 -6.21 -13.82
CA TYR A 185 -9.77 -4.87 -14.16
C TYR A 185 -8.52 -4.47 -13.37
N MET A 186 -8.53 -4.61 -12.03
CA MET A 186 -7.39 -4.26 -11.17
C MET A 186 -6.12 -5.04 -11.58
N LEU A 187 -6.24 -6.35 -11.76
CA LEU A 187 -5.13 -7.21 -12.16
C LEU A 187 -4.59 -6.84 -13.54
N ARG A 188 -5.49 -6.58 -14.50
CA ARG A 188 -5.14 -6.14 -15.85
C ARG A 188 -4.36 -4.81 -15.86
N GLN A 189 -4.75 -3.83 -15.03
CA GLN A 189 -4.02 -2.56 -14.96
C GLN A 189 -2.58 -2.76 -14.50
N VAL A 190 -2.37 -3.60 -13.50
CA VAL A 190 -1.01 -3.88 -13.00
C VAL A 190 -0.17 -4.65 -14.03
N ARG A 191 -0.80 -5.53 -14.81
CA ARG A 191 -0.14 -6.25 -15.92
C ARG A 191 0.20 -5.37 -17.12
N LYS A 192 -0.43 -4.20 -17.26
CA LYS A 192 -0.09 -3.20 -18.29
C LYS A 192 1.13 -2.36 -17.93
N LEU A 193 1.67 -2.45 -16.71
CA LEU A 193 2.83 -1.65 -16.30
C LEU A 193 4.06 -1.95 -17.17
N LYS A 194 4.82 -0.89 -17.47
CA LYS A 194 6.05 -0.88 -18.25
C LYS A 194 7.17 -0.21 -17.45
N PRO A 195 8.44 -0.61 -17.65
CA PRO A 195 8.90 -1.60 -18.63
C PRO A 195 8.64 -3.06 -18.22
N TYR A 196 8.36 -3.31 -16.95
CA TYR A 196 8.16 -4.66 -16.43
C TYR A 196 6.76 -4.80 -15.82
N PRO A 197 5.94 -5.75 -16.31
CA PRO A 197 4.64 -6.01 -15.73
C PRO A 197 4.78 -6.90 -14.49
N ALA A 198 3.97 -6.68 -13.45
CA ALA A 198 4.12 -7.43 -12.19
C ALA A 198 3.74 -8.90 -12.37
N ILE A 199 4.64 -9.82 -12.05
CA ILE A 199 4.46 -11.26 -12.28
C ILE A 199 3.90 -12.02 -11.07
N ALA A 200 4.04 -11.43 -9.88
CA ALA A 200 3.65 -12.03 -8.62
C ALA A 200 2.45 -11.31 -8.00
N LEU A 201 1.49 -12.11 -7.54
CA LEU A 201 0.26 -11.68 -6.88
C LEU A 201 0.14 -12.40 -5.54
N GLN A 202 -0.15 -11.67 -4.47
CA GLN A 202 -0.64 -12.20 -3.22
C GLN A 202 -2.10 -11.76 -3.05
N ILE A 203 -3.00 -12.73 -3.08
CA ILE A 203 -4.41 -12.56 -2.75
C ILE A 203 -4.50 -12.58 -1.23
N THR A 204 -4.98 -11.49 -0.66
CA THR A 204 -5.08 -11.26 0.79
C THR A 204 -6.45 -10.67 1.10
N GLY A 205 -6.67 -10.27 2.34
CA GLY A 205 -7.85 -9.55 2.73
C GLY A 205 -7.87 -9.24 4.21
N GLY A 206 -9.06 -9.35 4.80
CA GLY A 206 -9.20 -10.14 6.01
C GLY A 206 -8.85 -11.60 5.67
N GLU A 207 -9.83 -12.50 5.64
CA GLU A 207 -9.64 -13.89 5.21
C GLU A 207 -10.19 -14.09 3.77
N PRO A 208 -9.33 -14.20 2.74
CA PRO A 208 -9.79 -14.38 1.36
C PRO A 208 -10.53 -15.70 1.14
N LEU A 209 -10.27 -16.75 1.92
CA LEU A 209 -10.96 -18.04 1.78
C LEU A 209 -12.45 -17.99 2.20
N LEU A 210 -12.90 -16.90 2.83
CA LEU A 210 -14.33 -16.68 3.07
C LEU A 210 -15.13 -16.42 1.80
N ARG A 211 -14.46 -16.07 0.69
CA ARG A 211 -15.13 -15.89 -0.60
C ARG A 211 -15.36 -17.23 -1.29
N ASP A 212 -16.59 -17.45 -1.74
CA ASP A 212 -16.97 -18.68 -2.46
C ASP A 212 -16.33 -18.75 -3.86
N ASP A 213 -15.96 -17.59 -4.44
CA ASP A 213 -15.35 -17.43 -5.75
C ASP A 213 -13.81 -17.31 -5.72
N ILE A 214 -13.15 -17.71 -4.63
CA ILE A 214 -11.68 -17.58 -4.49
C ILE A 214 -10.91 -18.36 -5.57
N VAL A 215 -11.42 -19.52 -5.98
CA VAL A 215 -10.80 -20.33 -7.05
C VAL A 215 -10.88 -19.59 -8.38
N GLU A 216 -11.99 -18.92 -8.66
CA GLU A 216 -12.20 -18.08 -9.83
C GLU A 216 -11.27 -16.86 -9.82
N ILE A 217 -11.04 -16.24 -8.66
CA ILE A 217 -10.06 -15.14 -8.54
C ILE A 217 -8.65 -15.61 -8.93
N VAL A 218 -8.24 -16.80 -8.49
CA VAL A 218 -6.95 -17.39 -8.88
C VAL A 218 -6.89 -17.63 -10.40
N LYS A 219 -7.94 -18.20 -10.99
CA LYS A 219 -8.03 -18.41 -12.45
C LYS A 219 -7.89 -17.08 -13.21
N ILE A 220 -8.60 -16.03 -12.79
CA ILE A 220 -8.49 -14.68 -13.37
C ILE A 220 -7.04 -14.18 -13.31
N ALA A 221 -6.35 -14.37 -12.19
CA ALA A 221 -4.94 -13.99 -12.07
C ALA A 221 -4.05 -14.74 -13.07
N LYS A 222 -4.25 -16.04 -13.25
CA LYS A 222 -3.51 -16.82 -14.25
C LYS A 222 -3.80 -16.34 -15.69
N GLU A 223 -5.07 -16.09 -16.01
CA GLU A 223 -5.51 -15.60 -17.32
C GLU A 223 -4.93 -14.22 -17.66
N GLU A 224 -4.85 -13.30 -16.70
CA GLU A 224 -4.22 -11.99 -16.91
C GLU A 224 -2.67 -12.06 -16.92
N GLY A 225 -2.10 -13.26 -16.73
CA GLY A 225 -0.68 -13.54 -16.95
C GLY A 225 0.20 -13.47 -15.70
N PHE A 226 -0.37 -13.61 -14.50
CA PHE A 226 0.43 -13.79 -13.27
C PHE A 226 1.00 -15.21 -13.22
N THR A 227 2.32 -15.31 -13.13
CA THR A 227 3.01 -16.60 -13.08
C THR A 227 3.14 -17.13 -11.67
N HIS A 228 3.18 -16.24 -10.68
CA HIS A 228 3.30 -16.56 -9.26
C HIS A 228 2.09 -16.01 -8.47
N VAL A 229 1.21 -16.90 -8.00
CA VAL A 229 0.03 -16.54 -7.21
C VAL A 229 0.16 -17.13 -5.80
N GLN A 230 0.05 -16.27 -4.80
CA GLN A 230 0.02 -16.62 -3.39
C GLN A 230 -1.38 -16.34 -2.83
N VAL A 231 -1.84 -17.17 -1.89
CA VAL A 231 -3.05 -16.90 -1.10
C VAL A 231 -2.63 -16.77 0.35
N ASN A 232 -2.83 -15.57 0.91
CA ASN A 232 -2.60 -15.30 2.33
C ASN A 232 -3.83 -15.69 3.15
N THR A 233 -3.68 -16.66 4.05
CA THR A 233 -4.81 -17.25 4.79
C THR A 233 -4.40 -17.63 6.21
N THR A 234 -5.37 -17.65 7.11
CA THR A 234 -5.30 -18.29 8.43
C THR A 234 -5.19 -19.81 8.34
N GLY A 235 -5.56 -20.41 7.21
CA GLY A 235 -5.53 -21.86 6.99
C GLY A 235 -6.70 -22.63 7.63
N ILE A 236 -7.54 -21.98 8.44
CA ILE A 236 -8.67 -22.63 9.14
C ILE A 236 -9.60 -23.32 8.16
N LYS A 237 -10.06 -22.62 7.10
CA LYS A 237 -10.95 -23.22 6.10
C LYS A 237 -10.31 -24.41 5.37
N LEU A 238 -9.00 -24.34 5.09
CA LEU A 238 -8.29 -25.46 4.44
C LEU A 238 -8.17 -26.69 5.37
N ALA A 239 -8.11 -26.49 6.68
CA ALA A 239 -8.07 -27.58 7.64
C ALA A 239 -9.40 -28.36 7.68
N TYR A 240 -10.53 -27.68 7.50
CA TYR A 240 -11.86 -28.29 7.46
C TYR A 240 -12.29 -28.74 6.04
N GLU A 241 -11.72 -28.13 4.99
CA GLU A 241 -12.04 -28.38 3.58
C GLU A 241 -10.76 -28.62 2.75
N PRO A 242 -10.07 -29.76 2.91
CA PRO A 242 -8.79 -30.02 2.25
C PRO A 242 -8.87 -30.04 0.72
N GLU A 243 -10.03 -30.37 0.13
CA GLU A 243 -10.26 -30.33 -1.31
C GLU A 243 -10.13 -28.92 -1.88
N LEU A 244 -10.38 -27.88 -1.08
CA LEU A 244 -10.17 -26.49 -1.49
C LEU A 244 -8.69 -26.22 -1.79
N ALA A 245 -7.77 -26.79 -1.02
CA ALA A 245 -6.33 -26.65 -1.28
C ALA A 245 -5.93 -27.25 -2.64
N VAL A 246 -6.54 -28.39 -3.00
CA VAL A 246 -6.34 -29.03 -4.31
C VAL A 246 -6.89 -28.14 -5.42
N LYS A 247 -8.13 -27.65 -5.28
CA LYS A 247 -8.74 -26.74 -6.27
C LYS A 247 -7.93 -25.45 -6.48
N LEU A 248 -7.40 -24.87 -5.40
CA LEU A 248 -6.53 -23.70 -5.49
C LEU A 248 -5.23 -24.02 -6.23
N ARG A 249 -4.63 -25.18 -5.96
CA ARG A 249 -3.42 -25.63 -6.66
C ARG A 249 -3.68 -25.84 -8.15
N GLU A 250 -4.76 -26.52 -8.51
CA GLU A 250 -5.18 -26.78 -9.89
C GLU A 250 -5.50 -25.49 -10.64
N ALA A 251 -6.13 -24.52 -9.97
CA ALA A 251 -6.39 -23.20 -10.52
C ALA A 251 -5.12 -22.38 -10.77
N GLY A 252 -4.00 -22.73 -10.14
CA GLY A 252 -2.69 -22.14 -10.39
C GLY A 252 -2.06 -21.43 -9.19
N THR A 253 -2.56 -21.61 -7.97
CA THR A 253 -1.90 -21.13 -6.75
C THR A 253 -0.54 -21.83 -6.58
N ASN A 254 0.50 -21.03 -6.43
CA ASN A 254 1.87 -21.49 -6.23
C ASN A 254 2.19 -21.68 -4.75
N VAL A 255 1.70 -20.78 -3.90
CA VAL A 255 2.05 -20.69 -2.48
C VAL A 255 0.81 -20.41 -1.64
N LEU A 256 0.68 -21.14 -0.53
CA LEU A 256 -0.20 -20.74 0.56
C LEU A 256 0.67 -19.98 1.58
N TYR A 257 0.43 -18.69 1.71
CA TYR A 257 1.07 -17.86 2.72
C TYR A 257 0.23 -18.00 3.99
N MET A 258 0.65 -18.85 4.92
CA MET A 258 -0.13 -19.14 6.11
C MET A 258 0.25 -18.20 7.24
N SER A 259 -0.75 -17.53 7.83
CA SER A 259 -0.58 -16.73 9.03
C SER A 259 -0.55 -17.66 10.24
N PHE A 260 0.57 -17.68 10.96
CA PHE A 260 0.80 -18.54 12.12
C PHE A 260 1.67 -17.80 13.13
N ASP A 261 1.07 -17.34 14.24
CA ASP A 261 1.70 -16.40 15.17
C ASP A 261 2.60 -17.08 16.20
N GLY A 262 2.41 -18.38 16.44
CA GLY A 262 3.20 -19.12 17.41
C GLY A 262 2.80 -20.57 17.59
N VAL A 263 3.65 -21.32 18.28
CA VAL A 263 3.54 -22.79 18.42
C VAL A 263 2.76 -23.24 19.66
N SER A 264 2.18 -22.31 20.42
CA SER A 264 1.35 -22.60 21.59
C SER A 264 0.04 -21.82 21.53
N PRO A 265 -1.04 -22.29 22.20
CA PRO A 265 -2.29 -21.55 22.28
C PRO A 265 -2.13 -20.14 22.87
N TYR A 266 -1.15 -19.91 23.74
CA TYR A 266 -0.88 -18.60 24.31
C TYR A 266 -0.27 -17.63 23.28
N THR A 267 0.61 -18.13 22.43
CA THR A 267 1.32 -17.34 21.41
C THR A 267 0.58 -17.25 20.08
N ASN A 268 -0.43 -18.11 19.86
CA ASN A 268 -1.32 -18.13 18.70
C ASN A 268 -2.78 -18.22 19.17
N PRO A 269 -3.29 -17.14 19.80
CA PRO A 269 -4.60 -17.10 20.44
C PRO A 269 -5.78 -17.06 19.46
#